data_AF-A0ABD8AXU6-F1
#
_entry.id   AF-A0ABD8AXU6-F1
#
_cell.length_a   1.000
_cell.length_b   1.000
_cell.length_c   1.000
_cell.angle_alpha   90.00
_cell.angle_beta   90.00
_cell.angle_gamma   90.00
#
_symmetry.space_group_name_H-M   'P 1'
#
loop_
_entity.id
_entity.type
_entity.pdbx_description
1 polymer ?
#
loop_
_entity_poly.entity_id
_entity_poly.type
_entity_poly.pdbx_seq_one_letter_code
_entity_poly.pdbx_strand_id
1 'polypeptide(L)'
;MAIQEIALDIDLSIGVFKDTIYQAQKLKLRELSQDADGNSIYPANGSWESTPIRIQDKIASFKGVAAKVDVVGGASYKIYWSTSEDGFEWGAYEEILADVTATKAPAKYMKVKIEIVAEKEYSNFYIDEFNQKGKYSNPFIESESGSLGLKKIYQLNMERASDTPAGIVLRQKVENTKFQKVDGIRVSKG
;
A
#
# COMPACT_ATOMS: atom_id res chain seq x y z
N MET A 1 -21.72 -43.44 14.31
CA MET A 1 -21.88 -42.87 12.95
C MET A 1 -20.68 -41.98 12.70
N ALA A 2 -19.82 -42.31 11.73
CA ALA A 2 -18.67 -41.49 11.39
C ALA A 2 -19.13 -40.39 10.42
N ILE A 3 -19.04 -39.14 10.85
CA ILE A 3 -19.27 -37.99 9.97
C ILE A 3 -18.00 -37.91 9.12
N GLN A 4 -18.07 -38.42 7.89
CA GLN A 4 -16.98 -38.33 6.95
C GLN A 4 -16.88 -36.86 6.51
N GLU A 5 -15.99 -36.11 7.16
CA GLU A 5 -15.69 -34.73 6.82
C GLU A 5 -14.93 -34.70 5.49
N ILE A 6 -15.58 -34.24 4.43
CA ILE A 6 -14.93 -33.92 3.16
C ILE A 6 -14.71 -32.41 3.14
N ALA A 7 -13.44 -32.01 3.29
CA ALA A 7 -13.03 -30.62 3.14
C ALA A 7 -13.18 -30.19 1.67
N LEU A 8 -13.78 -29.03 1.45
CA LEU A 8 -13.87 -28.46 0.11
C LEU A 8 -12.50 -27.85 -0.23
N ASP A 9 -11.67 -28.61 -0.92
CA ASP A 9 -10.39 -28.14 -1.44
C ASP A 9 -10.64 -27.28 -2.67
N ILE A 10 -11.04 -26.03 -2.41
CA ILE A 10 -11.20 -25.04 -3.47
C ILE A 10 -9.80 -24.56 -3.86
N ASP A 11 -9.51 -24.67 -5.15
CA ASP A 11 -8.34 -24.06 -5.75
C ASP A 11 -8.59 -22.55 -5.92
N LEU A 12 -8.00 -21.76 -5.02
CA LEU A 12 -8.10 -20.30 -5.06
C LEU A 12 -7.20 -19.68 -6.14
N SER A 13 -6.36 -20.47 -6.82
CA SER A 13 -5.53 -19.98 -7.93
C SER A 13 -6.33 -19.75 -9.22
N ILE A 14 -7.54 -20.32 -9.32
CA ILE A 14 -8.40 -20.26 -10.50
C ILE A 14 -9.71 -19.57 -10.13
N GLY A 15 -10.06 -18.50 -10.84
CA GLY A 15 -11.31 -17.77 -10.61
C GLY A 15 -11.27 -16.36 -11.17
N VAL A 16 -12.26 -15.57 -10.77
CA VAL A 16 -12.35 -14.14 -11.11
C VAL A 16 -11.82 -13.34 -9.93
N PHE A 17 -10.70 -12.66 -10.15
CA PHE A 17 -10.07 -11.79 -9.16
C PHE A 17 -10.48 -10.34 -9.39
N LYS A 18 -10.89 -9.67 -8.30
CA LYS A 18 -11.12 -8.22 -8.28
C LYS A 18 -10.35 -7.65 -7.10
N ASP A 19 -9.31 -6.87 -7.38
CA ASP A 19 -8.47 -6.24 -6.35
C ASP A 19 -7.87 -7.24 -5.34
N THR A 20 -7.76 -8.50 -5.76
CA THR A 20 -7.16 -9.62 -5.03
C THR A 20 -6.15 -10.35 -5.91
N ILE A 21 -5.25 -11.11 -5.29
CA ILE A 21 -4.27 -11.97 -5.96
C ILE A 21 -4.08 -13.25 -5.15
N TYR A 22 -3.83 -14.36 -5.86
CA TYR A 22 -3.36 -15.59 -5.25
C TYR A 22 -1.83 -15.67 -5.32
N GLN A 23 -1.15 -15.63 -4.19
CA GLN A 23 0.31 -15.69 -4.12
C GLN A 23 0.72 -16.39 -2.82
N ALA A 24 1.80 -17.18 -2.89
CA ALA A 24 2.29 -17.96 -1.75
C ALA A 24 1.21 -18.86 -1.12
N GLN A 25 0.41 -19.50 -1.98
CA GLN A 25 -0.71 -20.39 -1.61
C GLN A 25 -1.86 -19.72 -0.82
N LYS A 26 -1.90 -18.38 -0.77
CA LYS A 26 -2.93 -17.62 -0.08
C LYS A 26 -3.59 -16.59 -0.98
N LEU A 27 -4.87 -16.35 -0.75
CA LEU A 27 -5.60 -15.22 -1.32
C LEU A 27 -5.39 -13.98 -0.45
N LYS A 28 -5.01 -12.87 -1.07
CA LYS A 28 -4.81 -11.57 -0.41
C LYS A 28 -5.23 -10.41 -1.30
N LEU A 29 -5.34 -9.22 -0.74
CA LEU A 29 -5.54 -7.99 -1.50
C LEU A 29 -4.31 -7.70 -2.38
N ARG A 30 -4.56 -7.14 -3.56
CA ARG A 30 -3.49 -6.70 -4.47
C ARG A 30 -2.87 -5.41 -3.95
N GLU A 31 -1.54 -5.34 -3.89
CA GLU A 31 -0.83 -4.09 -3.60
C GLU A 31 -1.04 -3.08 -4.74
N LEU A 32 -1.46 -1.86 -4.40
CA LEU A 32 -1.65 -0.76 -5.36
C LEU A 32 -0.37 0.04 -5.54
N SER A 33 0.29 0.37 -4.44
CA SER A 33 1.49 1.19 -4.37
C SER A 33 2.13 1.07 -2.99
N GLN A 34 3.17 1.85 -2.73
CA GLN A 34 3.73 2.04 -1.40
C GLN A 34 3.57 3.51 -0.98
N ASP A 35 3.45 3.76 0.31
CA ASP A 35 3.49 5.09 0.89
C ASP A 35 4.94 5.62 0.93
N ALA A 36 5.12 6.84 1.44
CA ALA A 36 6.42 7.49 1.44
C ALA A 36 7.41 6.91 2.47
N ASP A 37 6.94 6.07 3.40
CA ASP A 37 7.76 5.34 4.36
C ASP A 37 8.04 3.89 3.89
N GLY A 38 7.53 3.51 2.71
CA GLY A 38 7.70 2.18 2.12
C GLY A 38 6.63 1.15 2.55
N ASN A 39 5.57 1.57 3.24
CA ASN A 39 4.46 0.68 3.61
C ASN A 39 3.54 0.44 2.41
N SER A 40 3.16 -0.82 2.17
CA SER A 40 2.24 -1.17 1.09
C SER A 40 0.84 -0.59 1.28
N ILE A 41 0.29 0.00 0.23
CA ILE A 41 -1.07 0.51 0.15
C ILE A 41 -1.93 -0.50 -0.61
N TYR A 42 -3.05 -0.87 0.00
CA TYR A 42 -4.00 -1.84 -0.52
C TYR A 42 -5.36 -1.16 -0.82
N PRO A 43 -6.18 -1.75 -1.69
CA PRO A 43 -7.56 -1.30 -1.87
C PRO A 43 -8.37 -1.57 -0.59
N ALA A 44 -9.41 -0.77 -0.34
CA ALA A 44 -10.25 -0.91 0.85
C ALA A 44 -10.99 -2.25 0.91
N ASN A 45 -11.28 -2.84 -0.26
CA ASN A 45 -11.88 -4.16 -0.38
C ASN A 45 -11.40 -4.84 -1.66
N GLY A 46 -11.56 -6.16 -1.70
CA GLY A 46 -11.33 -6.98 -2.87
C GLY A 46 -12.15 -8.25 -2.79
N SER A 47 -12.38 -8.89 -3.93
CA SER A 47 -13.13 -10.14 -3.99
C SER A 47 -12.49 -11.16 -4.91
N TRP A 48 -12.73 -12.43 -4.63
CA TRP A 48 -12.44 -13.55 -5.50
C TRP A 48 -13.70 -14.38 -5.68
N GLU A 49 -14.00 -14.82 -6.90
CA GLU A 49 -15.12 -15.72 -7.19
C GLU A 49 -14.62 -16.96 -7.93
N SER A 50 -15.05 -18.14 -7.46
CA SER A 50 -14.69 -19.42 -8.06
C SER A 50 -15.34 -19.59 -9.44
N THR A 51 -14.77 -20.46 -10.27
CA THR A 51 -15.53 -21.06 -11.36
C THR A 51 -16.68 -21.93 -10.79
N PRO A 52 -17.72 -22.26 -11.59
CA PRO A 52 -18.75 -23.20 -11.17
C PRO A 52 -18.15 -24.54 -10.73
N ILE A 53 -18.51 -25.00 -9.53
CA ILE A 53 -18.09 -26.26 -8.93
C ILE A 53 -19.29 -27.20 -8.94
N ARG A 54 -19.12 -28.42 -9.45
CA ARG A 54 -20.18 -29.43 -9.45
C ARG A 54 -20.26 -30.11 -8.08
N ILE A 55 -21.44 -30.07 -7.46
CA ILE A 55 -21.74 -30.73 -6.19
C ILE A 55 -22.04 -32.21 -6.51
N GLN A 56 -21.01 -33.05 -6.52
CA GLN A 56 -21.19 -34.48 -6.84
C GLN A 56 -21.66 -35.28 -5.61
N ASP A 57 -21.10 -35.03 -4.43
CA ASP A 57 -21.63 -35.51 -3.16
C ASP A 57 -20.89 -34.85 -1.98
N LYS A 58 -21.65 -34.21 -1.08
CA LYS A 58 -21.30 -33.75 0.28
C LYS A 58 -20.21 -32.68 0.43
N ILE A 59 -20.67 -31.44 0.59
CA ILE A 59 -19.91 -30.35 1.23
C ILE A 59 -20.01 -30.52 2.75
N ALA A 60 -18.92 -30.87 3.43
CA ALA A 60 -18.96 -31.03 4.90
C ALA A 60 -18.44 -29.79 5.65
N SER A 61 -17.47 -29.05 5.10
CA SER A 61 -16.86 -27.93 5.83
C SER A 61 -16.15 -26.90 4.93
N PHE A 62 -16.43 -25.62 5.17
CA PHE A 62 -15.75 -24.47 4.55
C PHE A 62 -14.48 -24.03 5.30
N LYS A 63 -14.12 -24.70 6.41
CA LYS A 63 -12.96 -24.34 7.25
C LYS A 63 -11.63 -24.35 6.48
N GLY A 64 -11.48 -25.21 5.47
CA GLY A 64 -10.28 -25.26 4.64
C GLY A 64 -10.09 -24.04 3.73
N VAL A 65 -11.18 -23.39 3.31
CA VAL A 65 -11.15 -22.19 2.46
C VAL A 65 -10.71 -20.99 3.28
N ALA A 66 -11.26 -20.85 4.48
CA ALA A 66 -10.88 -19.82 5.46
C ALA A 66 -9.38 -19.83 5.79
N ALA A 67 -8.78 -21.02 5.94
CA ALA A 67 -7.35 -21.17 6.23
C ALA A 67 -6.41 -20.69 5.10
N LYS A 68 -6.92 -20.55 3.87
CA LYS A 68 -6.17 -20.08 2.70
C LYS A 68 -6.35 -18.58 2.43
N VAL A 69 -7.11 -17.86 3.24
CA VAL A 69 -7.23 -16.40 3.18
C VAL A 69 -6.20 -15.80 4.13
N ASP A 70 -5.33 -14.93 3.62
CA ASP A 70 -4.37 -14.22 4.47
C ASP A 70 -5.01 -12.94 5.01
N VAL A 71 -5.12 -12.86 6.33
CA VAL A 71 -5.66 -11.69 7.02
C VAL A 71 -4.53 -11.13 7.87
N VAL A 72 -4.07 -9.94 7.52
CA VAL A 72 -3.01 -9.22 8.24
C VAL A 72 -3.64 -8.03 8.95
N GLY A 73 -3.22 -7.76 10.19
CA GLY A 73 -3.78 -6.69 11.02
C GLY A 73 -5.23 -6.97 11.42
N GLY A 74 -6.07 -5.93 11.46
CA GLY A 74 -7.51 -6.00 11.72
C GLY A 74 -8.35 -6.12 10.45
N ALA A 75 -7.77 -6.55 9.33
CA ALA A 75 -8.55 -6.91 8.15
C ALA A 75 -9.59 -8.00 8.48
N SER A 76 -10.65 -8.07 7.70
CA SER A 76 -11.68 -9.11 7.85
C SER A 76 -12.04 -9.70 6.49
N TYR A 77 -12.65 -10.88 6.50
CA TYR A 77 -13.16 -11.48 5.29
C TYR A 77 -14.51 -12.14 5.53
N LYS A 78 -15.25 -12.30 4.44
CA LYS A 78 -16.52 -13.01 4.39
C LYS A 78 -16.50 -13.99 3.24
N ILE A 79 -17.07 -15.17 3.47
CA ILE A 79 -17.23 -16.20 2.45
C ILE A 79 -18.71 -16.27 2.12
N TYR A 80 -19.01 -16.30 0.84
CA TYR A 80 -20.36 -16.42 0.30
C TYR A 80 -20.43 -17.63 -0.62
N TRP A 81 -21.61 -18.19 -0.76
CA TRP A 81 -21.91 -19.14 -1.81
C TRP A 81 -23.13 -18.72 -2.62
N SER A 82 -23.20 -19.21 -3.85
CA SER A 82 -24.41 -19.20 -4.66
C SER A 82 -24.57 -20.59 -5.25
N THR A 83 -25.80 -21.06 -5.41
CA THR A 83 -26.10 -22.39 -5.93
C THR A 83 -26.93 -22.30 -7.21
N SER A 84 -26.80 -23.32 -8.05
CA SER A 84 -27.45 -23.39 -9.36
C SER A 84 -27.76 -24.83 -9.74
N GLU A 85 -28.91 -25.07 -10.36
CA GLU A 85 -29.29 -26.40 -10.86
C GLU A 85 -28.65 -26.72 -12.22
N ASP A 86 -28.37 -25.70 -13.03
CA ASP A 86 -27.92 -25.83 -14.41
C ASP A 86 -26.48 -25.32 -14.65
N GLY A 87 -25.93 -24.55 -13.71
CA GLY A 87 -24.61 -23.92 -13.80
C GLY A 87 -24.60 -22.59 -14.56
N PHE A 88 -25.76 -22.10 -15.00
CA PHE A 88 -25.92 -20.87 -15.79
C PHE A 88 -26.74 -19.83 -15.04
N GLU A 89 -27.87 -20.23 -14.45
CA GLU A 89 -28.70 -19.36 -13.61
C GLU A 89 -28.33 -19.54 -12.15
N TRP A 90 -27.85 -18.46 -11.53
CA TRP A 90 -27.30 -18.47 -10.17
C TRP A 90 -28.27 -17.83 -9.19
N GLY A 91 -28.49 -18.49 -8.06
CA GLY A 91 -29.23 -17.93 -6.94
C GLY A 91 -28.51 -16.75 -6.28
N ALA A 92 -29.17 -16.11 -5.31
CA ALA A 92 -28.56 -15.06 -4.52
C ALA A 92 -27.33 -15.58 -3.75
N TYR A 93 -26.35 -14.69 -3.53
CA TYR A 93 -25.22 -15.00 -2.67
C TYR A 93 -25.64 -14.95 -1.21
N GLU A 94 -25.34 -16.03 -0.48
CA GLU A 94 -25.59 -16.14 0.96
C GLU A 94 -24.26 -16.27 1.71
N GLU A 95 -24.15 -15.63 2.87
CA GLU A 95 -22.94 -15.65 3.71
C GLU A 95 -22.81 -17.01 4.43
N ILE A 96 -21.62 -17.59 4.36
CA ILE A 96 -21.27 -18.83 5.04
C ILE A 96 -20.63 -18.49 6.39
N LEU A 97 -21.30 -18.86 7.47
CA LEU A 97 -20.73 -18.81 8.82
C LEU A 97 -19.80 -20.02 9.04
N ALA A 98 -18.67 -19.82 9.73
CA ALA A 98 -17.54 -20.75 9.84
C ALA A 98 -17.87 -22.16 10.42
N ASP A 99 -19.06 -22.36 10.99
CA ASP A 99 -19.49 -23.63 11.60
C ASP A 99 -20.75 -24.25 10.96
N VAL A 100 -21.19 -23.74 9.80
CA VAL A 100 -22.36 -24.31 9.13
C VAL A 100 -21.90 -25.49 8.27
N THR A 101 -22.23 -26.70 8.71
CA THR A 101 -22.42 -27.84 7.80
C THR A 101 -23.46 -27.40 6.78
N ALA A 102 -23.01 -27.16 5.55
CA ALA A 102 -23.87 -26.81 4.42
C ALA A 102 -25.12 -27.70 4.46
N THR A 103 -26.26 -27.11 4.78
CA THR A 103 -27.53 -27.82 4.75
C THR A 103 -27.70 -28.24 3.30
N LYS A 104 -27.68 -29.55 3.01
CA LYS A 104 -27.71 -30.15 1.67
C LYS A 104 -28.38 -29.22 0.65
N ALA A 105 -27.59 -28.46 -0.11
CA ALA A 105 -28.14 -27.72 -1.23
C ALA A 105 -28.63 -28.77 -2.23
N PRO A 106 -29.91 -28.76 -2.64
CA PRO A 106 -30.42 -29.70 -3.65
C PRO A 106 -29.78 -29.48 -5.03
N ALA A 107 -29.09 -28.35 -5.20
CA ALA A 107 -28.49 -27.88 -6.43
C ALA A 107 -27.26 -28.67 -6.87
N LYS A 108 -27.12 -28.86 -8.19
CA LYS A 108 -26.01 -29.57 -8.82
C LYS A 108 -24.71 -28.77 -8.88
N TYR A 109 -24.77 -27.44 -8.80
CA TYR A 109 -23.61 -26.56 -8.92
C TYR A 109 -23.58 -25.52 -7.81
N MET A 110 -22.37 -25.08 -7.47
CA MET A 110 -22.13 -23.95 -6.60
C MET A 110 -21.03 -23.02 -7.13
N LYS A 111 -21.06 -21.77 -6.69
CA LYS A 111 -19.97 -20.81 -6.74
C LYS A 111 -19.65 -20.37 -5.33
N VAL A 112 -18.37 -20.10 -5.09
CA VAL A 112 -17.90 -19.51 -3.84
C VAL A 112 -17.33 -18.15 -4.15
N LYS A 113 -17.68 -17.17 -3.34
CA LYS A 113 -17.13 -15.82 -3.41
C LYS A 113 -16.52 -15.47 -2.07
N ILE A 114 -15.30 -14.95 -2.07
CA ILE A 114 -14.60 -14.46 -0.89
C ILE A 114 -14.48 -12.96 -1.03
N GLU A 115 -14.90 -12.20 -0.03
CA GLU A 115 -14.69 -10.76 0.06
C GLU A 115 -13.73 -10.47 1.20
N ILE A 116 -12.69 -9.69 0.92
CA ILE A 116 -11.70 -9.24 1.90
C ILE A 116 -11.90 -7.73 2.08
N VAL A 117 -11.97 -7.29 3.33
CA VAL A 117 -12.08 -5.87 3.71
C VAL A 117 -10.85 -5.50 4.51
N ALA A 118 -10.09 -4.53 4.00
CA ALA A 118 -8.91 -4.02 4.68
C ALA A 118 -9.30 -3.17 5.90
N GLU A 119 -8.48 -3.24 6.93
CA GLU A 119 -8.49 -2.20 7.97
C GLU A 119 -7.97 -0.89 7.39
N LYS A 120 -8.54 0.24 7.85
CA LYS A 120 -8.08 1.56 7.44
C LYS A 120 -6.95 2.00 8.36
N GLU A 121 -5.80 2.26 7.77
CA GLU A 121 -4.67 2.86 8.45
C GLU A 121 -4.31 4.21 7.80
N TYR A 122 -3.62 5.06 8.56
CA TYR A 122 -3.08 6.30 8.01
C TYR A 122 -1.82 5.98 7.20
N SER A 123 -1.72 6.55 6.01
CA SER A 123 -0.51 6.50 5.18
C SER A 123 0.12 7.88 5.07
N ASN A 124 1.44 7.94 5.08
CA ASN A 124 2.17 9.19 4.93
C ASN A 124 2.52 9.42 3.46
N PHE A 125 2.26 10.65 2.99
CA PHE A 125 2.68 11.11 1.67
C PHE A 125 3.54 12.35 1.85
N TYR A 126 4.83 12.25 1.52
CA TYR A 126 5.69 13.42 1.46
C TYR A 126 5.43 14.16 0.16
N ILE A 127 5.10 15.46 0.25
CA ILE A 127 5.06 16.36 -0.92
C ILE A 127 6.48 16.54 -1.48
N ASP A 128 7.47 16.57 -0.58
CA ASP A 128 8.87 16.60 -0.94
C ASP A 128 9.75 16.07 0.20
N GLU A 129 10.90 15.50 -0.15
CA GLU A 129 11.94 15.09 0.81
C GLU A 129 13.00 16.19 0.93
N PHE A 130 12.89 17.03 1.95
CA PHE A 130 13.82 18.14 2.22
C PHE A 130 15.17 17.69 2.79
N ASN A 131 15.29 16.40 3.10
CA ASN A 131 16.41 15.81 3.83
C ASN A 131 17.53 15.35 2.88
N GLN A 132 17.26 15.33 1.57
CA GLN A 132 18.21 14.94 0.55
C GLN A 132 19.24 16.05 0.32
N LYS A 133 20.52 15.74 0.56
CA LYS A 133 21.63 16.68 0.38
C LYS A 133 21.75 17.13 -1.07
N GLY A 134 21.88 18.44 -1.29
CA GLY A 134 22.13 19.04 -2.60
C GLY A 134 20.96 18.94 -3.59
N LYS A 135 19.77 18.50 -3.13
CA LYS A 135 18.57 18.37 -3.97
C LYS A 135 18.15 19.69 -4.62
N TYR A 136 18.31 20.79 -3.89
CA TYR A 136 17.93 22.12 -4.36
C TYR A 136 19.16 22.90 -4.80
N SER A 137 19.35 23.05 -6.10
CA SER A 137 20.41 23.87 -6.67
C SER A 137 19.91 25.30 -6.86
N ASN A 138 20.06 26.13 -5.83
CA ASN A 138 19.78 27.56 -5.89
C ASN A 138 20.84 28.30 -5.05
N PRO A 139 21.45 29.39 -5.56
CA PRO A 139 22.51 30.10 -4.84
C PRO A 139 22.09 30.71 -3.49
N PHE A 140 20.79 30.84 -3.25
CA PHE A 140 20.20 31.40 -2.03
C PHE A 140 19.64 30.35 -1.06
N ILE A 141 19.67 29.07 -1.45
CA ILE A 141 19.12 27.97 -0.65
C ILE A 141 20.30 27.15 -0.11
N GLU A 142 20.19 26.78 1.16
CA GLU A 142 21.00 25.75 1.78
C GLU A 142 20.23 24.44 1.70
N SER A 143 20.84 23.43 1.10
CA SER A 143 20.31 22.06 1.06
C SER A 143 21.39 20.99 1.23
N GLU A 144 22.67 21.37 1.32
CA GLU A 144 23.80 20.43 1.43
C GLU A 144 23.89 19.79 2.82
N SER A 145 23.31 20.44 3.83
CA SER A 145 23.20 19.91 5.19
C SER A 145 22.09 18.86 5.38
N GLY A 146 21.27 18.59 4.35
CA GLY A 146 20.08 17.75 4.49
C GLY A 146 18.93 18.44 5.22
N SER A 147 18.84 19.77 5.06
CA SER A 147 17.73 20.59 5.51
C SER A 147 17.48 21.67 4.48
N LEU A 148 16.22 22.01 4.19
CA LEU A 148 15.89 23.14 3.34
C LEU A 148 15.92 24.43 4.16
N GLY A 149 16.81 25.35 3.81
CA GLY A 149 16.89 26.65 4.47
C GLY A 149 17.37 27.75 3.53
N LEU A 150 17.32 28.99 4.01
CA LEU A 150 18.00 30.09 3.33
C LEU A 150 19.49 30.03 3.63
N LYS A 151 20.31 30.20 2.60
CA LYS A 151 21.77 30.26 2.73
C LYS A 151 22.17 31.53 3.48
N LYS A 152 22.76 31.33 4.66
CA LYS A 152 23.22 32.42 5.55
C LYS A 152 24.74 32.59 5.53
N ILE A 153 25.46 31.52 5.22
CA ILE A 153 26.93 31.50 5.20
C ILE A 153 27.39 31.43 3.75
N TYR A 154 28.19 32.40 3.35
CA TYR A 154 28.77 32.49 2.02
C TYR A 154 30.29 32.43 2.15
N GLN A 155 30.89 31.42 1.51
CA GLN A 155 32.34 31.37 1.34
C GLN A 155 32.69 32.12 0.06
N LEU A 156 33.51 33.15 0.19
CA LEU A 156 33.99 33.95 -0.93
C LEU A 156 35.49 33.72 -1.05
N ASN A 157 35.95 33.48 -2.28
CA ASN A 157 37.38 33.41 -2.56
C ASN A 157 37.97 34.81 -2.36
N MET A 158 39.12 34.90 -1.69
CA MET A 158 39.85 36.15 -1.58
C MET A 158 40.83 36.28 -2.75
N GLU A 159 40.94 37.49 -3.29
CA GLU A 159 41.86 37.80 -4.37
C GLU A 159 43.18 38.33 -3.82
N ARG A 160 44.29 38.02 -4.51
CA ARG A 160 45.61 38.51 -4.13
C ARG A 160 45.71 40.00 -4.49
N ALA A 161 45.90 40.84 -3.47
CA ALA A 161 45.95 42.28 -3.64
C ALA A 161 47.39 42.80 -3.79
N SER A 162 48.34 42.28 -2.98
CA SER A 162 49.74 42.68 -3.04
C SER A 162 50.66 41.70 -2.34
N ASP A 163 51.93 41.69 -2.74
CA ASP A 163 53.01 40.99 -2.06
C ASP A 163 53.93 41.97 -1.36
N THR A 164 54.31 41.64 -0.13
CA THR A 164 55.22 42.42 0.70
C THR A 164 56.40 41.55 1.12
N PRO A 165 57.55 42.14 1.50
CA PRO A 165 58.68 41.37 2.02
C PRO A 165 58.35 40.51 3.26
N ALA A 166 57.24 40.82 3.96
CA ALA A 166 56.77 40.09 5.14
C ALA A 166 55.62 39.10 4.85
N GLY A 167 55.10 39.04 3.62
CA GLY A 167 53.99 38.15 3.27
C GLY A 167 53.02 38.70 2.22
N ILE A 168 51.85 38.06 2.08
CA ILE A 168 50.85 38.33 1.03
C ILE A 168 49.62 38.99 1.65
N VAL A 169 49.07 40.00 0.99
CA VAL A 169 47.78 40.61 1.33
C VAL A 169 46.70 40.06 0.39
N LEU A 170 45.65 39.51 0.97
CA LEU A 170 44.45 39.08 0.27
C LEU A 170 43.29 40.05 0.56
N ARG A 171 42.45 40.31 -0.42
CA ARG A 171 41.30 41.22 -0.31
C ARG A 171 40.09 40.61 -0.99
N GLN A 172 38.91 40.85 -0.42
CA GLN A 172 37.64 40.56 -1.06
C GLN A 172 36.69 41.75 -0.92
N LYS A 173 36.01 42.13 -2.00
CA LYS A 173 34.95 43.14 -1.95
C LYS A 173 33.62 42.46 -1.67
N VAL A 174 32.96 42.86 -0.58
CA VAL A 174 31.62 42.39 -0.22
C VAL A 174 30.61 43.48 -0.57
N GLU A 175 29.72 43.21 -1.51
CA GLU A 175 28.69 44.16 -1.94
C GLU A 175 27.45 44.03 -1.07
N ASN A 176 27.15 45.05 -0.26
CA ASN A 176 25.99 45.05 0.62
C ASN A 176 24.67 44.84 -0.16
N THR A 177 24.58 45.29 -1.41
CA THR A 177 23.42 45.09 -2.28
C THR A 177 23.10 43.62 -2.57
N LYS A 178 24.06 42.71 -2.39
CA LYS A 178 23.88 41.26 -2.57
C LYS A 178 23.38 40.55 -1.31
N PHE A 179 23.29 41.25 -0.18
CA PHE A 179 22.84 40.70 1.09
C PHE A 179 21.62 41.47 1.56
N GLN A 180 20.53 40.76 1.84
CA GLN A 180 19.33 41.38 2.40
C GLN A 180 19.07 40.84 3.80
N LYS A 181 18.70 41.75 4.71
CA LYS A 181 18.18 41.36 6.01
C LYS A 181 16.73 40.91 5.83
N VAL A 182 16.43 39.71 6.29
CA VAL A 182 15.04 39.22 6.36
C VAL A 182 14.50 39.56 7.75
N ASP A 183 13.58 40.52 7.82
CA ASP A 183 12.95 40.93 9.09
C ASP A 183 11.81 39.99 9.52
N GLY A 184 11.23 39.22 8.59
CA GLY A 184 10.23 38.20 8.90
C GLY A 184 9.75 37.45 7.66
N ILE A 185 9.30 36.22 7.85
CA ILE A 185 8.63 35.42 6.83
C ILE A 185 7.17 35.26 7.27
N ARG A 186 6.23 35.66 6.41
CA ARG A 186 4.80 35.44 6.64
C ARG A 186 4.32 34.33 5.72
N VAL A 187 3.79 33.27 6.31
CA VAL A 187 3.13 32.19 5.58
C VAL A 187 1.63 32.34 5.81
N SER A 188 0.89 32.71 4.77
CA SER A 188 -0.57 32.64 4.77
C SER A 188 -1.02 31.26 4.29
N LYS A 189 -2.08 30.71 4.88
CA LYS A 189 -2.75 29.53 4.30
C LYS A 189 -3.32 29.94 2.94
N GLY A 190 -2.91 29.24 1.89
CA GLY A 190 -3.56 29.28 0.57
C GLY A 190 -4.86 28.51 0.59
#